data_AF-A0A1Y4NIP8-F1
#
_entry.id   AF-A0A1Y4NIP8-F1
#
_cell.length_a   1.000
_cell.length_b   1.000
_cell.length_c   1.000
_cell.angle_alpha   90.00
_cell.angle_beta   90.00
_cell.angle_gamma   90.00
#
_symmetry.space_group_name_H-M   'P 1'
#
loop_
_entity.id
_entity.type
_entity.pdbx_description
1 polymer ?
#
loop_
_entity_poly.entity_id
_entity_poly.type
_entity_poly.pdbx_seq_one_letter_code
_entity_poly.pdbx_strand_id
1 'polypeptide(L)'
;MKINKEKEKSLQRELKEYEKVTPMTEEERIALHEWVRDGNSIHENGSMVCYEGGRPVDFLDVYREEVELRKKLSSMTEEERKRYLYMEYGIENEPPKKLTYEELQERSRRLYRTCMLYWEVLARNGLGEEADEHLRLHIGEEMPFEDPASW
;
A
#
# COMPACT_ATOMS: atom_id res chain seq x y z
N MET A 1 -19.68 -8.46 10.92
CA MET A 1 -20.18 -7.55 11.98
C MET A 1 -21.70 -7.44 11.80
N LYS A 2 -22.55 -7.65 12.83
CA LYS A 2 -24.01 -7.57 12.64
C LYS A 2 -24.45 -6.11 12.63
N ILE A 3 -24.92 -5.63 11.48
CA ILE A 3 -25.50 -4.29 11.31
C ILE A 3 -26.79 -4.21 12.14
N ASN A 4 -27.05 -3.08 12.82
CA ASN A 4 -28.31 -2.91 13.54
C ASN A 4 -29.47 -2.65 12.54
N LYS A 5 -30.71 -2.98 12.94
CA LYS A 5 -31.89 -2.85 12.06
C LYS A 5 -32.19 -1.42 11.59
N GLU A 6 -31.81 -0.40 12.35
CA GLU A 6 -32.01 1.01 11.98
C GLU A 6 -31.01 1.45 10.90
N LYS A 7 -29.73 1.08 11.05
CA LYS A 7 -28.70 1.31 10.04
C LYS A 7 -29.05 0.58 8.75
N GLU A 8 -29.46 -0.68 8.82
CA GLU A 8 -29.90 -1.44 7.64
C GLU A 8 -31.05 -0.75 6.89
N LYS A 9 -32.08 -0.29 7.61
CA LYS A 9 -33.19 0.48 7.00
C LYS A 9 -32.73 1.79 6.37
N SER A 10 -31.76 2.47 7.00
CA SER A 10 -31.20 3.72 6.46
C SER A 10 -30.48 3.47 5.14
N LEU A 11 -29.57 2.49 5.12
CA LEU A 11 -28.80 2.13 3.93
C LEU A 11 -29.68 1.65 2.78
N GLN A 12 -30.72 0.86 3.07
CA GLN A 12 -31.70 0.42 2.06
C GLN A 12 -32.50 1.59 1.48
N ARG A 13 -32.82 2.61 2.27
CA ARG A 13 -33.48 3.83 1.78
C ARG A 13 -32.55 4.62 0.87
N GLU A 14 -31.29 4.79 1.29
CA GLU A 14 -30.25 5.48 0.53
C GLU A 14 -30.05 4.82 -0.84
N LEU A 15 -29.85 3.49 -0.86
CA LEU A 15 -29.74 2.70 -2.08
C LEU A 15 -30.93 2.92 -3.02
N LYS A 16 -32.16 2.83 -2.50
CA LYS A 16 -33.37 3.01 -3.31
C LYS A 16 -33.50 4.41 -3.91
N GLU A 17 -33.10 5.46 -3.20
CA GLU A 17 -33.11 6.81 -3.75
C GLU A 17 -32.01 7.00 -4.79
N TYR A 18 -30.82 6.46 -4.54
CA TYR A 18 -29.69 6.51 -5.46
C TYR A 18 -29.99 5.80 -6.79
N GLU A 19 -30.62 4.62 -6.75
CA GLU A 19 -30.99 3.85 -7.94
C GLU A 19 -32.01 4.54 -8.85
N LYS A 20 -32.79 5.52 -8.35
CA LYS A 20 -33.76 6.25 -9.17
C LYS A 20 -33.10 7.27 -10.08
N VAL A 21 -31.98 7.85 -9.64
CA VAL A 21 -31.35 9.00 -10.28
C VAL A 21 -30.05 8.64 -10.98
N THR A 22 -29.46 7.50 -10.64
CA THR A 22 -28.17 7.06 -11.17
C THR A 22 -28.34 5.93 -12.19
N PRO A 23 -28.03 6.16 -13.48
CA PRO A 23 -27.96 5.09 -14.47
C PRO A 23 -26.82 4.13 -14.13
N MET A 24 -27.10 2.82 -14.19
CA MET A 24 -26.15 1.76 -13.85
C MET A 24 -26.31 0.54 -14.78
N THR A 25 -25.21 -0.17 -15.03
CA THR A 25 -25.26 -1.52 -15.61
C THR A 25 -25.70 -2.56 -14.57
N GLU A 26 -25.96 -3.79 -15.01
CA GLU A 26 -26.33 -4.86 -14.07
C GLU A 26 -25.17 -5.23 -13.15
N GLU A 27 -23.94 -5.26 -13.67
CA GLU A 27 -22.72 -5.53 -12.90
C GLU A 27 -22.48 -4.45 -11.83
N GLU A 28 -22.69 -3.19 -12.19
CA GLU A 28 -22.61 -2.05 -11.26
C GLU A 28 -23.67 -2.16 -10.16
N ARG A 29 -24.89 -2.54 -10.51
CA ARG A 29 -25.98 -2.74 -9.55
C ARG A 29 -25.65 -3.87 -8.58
N ILE A 30 -25.16 -5.00 -9.07
CA ILE A 30 -24.75 -6.12 -8.22
C ILE A 30 -23.68 -5.65 -7.22
N ALA A 31 -22.60 -5.02 -7.70
CA ALA A 31 -21.52 -4.54 -6.84
C ALA A 31 -22.01 -3.55 -5.76
N LEU A 32 -22.89 -2.61 -6.13
CA LEU A 32 -23.47 -1.64 -5.20
C LEU A 32 -24.33 -2.32 -4.12
N HIS A 33 -25.13 -3.33 -4.49
CA HIS A 33 -25.94 -4.08 -3.53
C HIS A 33 -25.09 -4.92 -2.58
N GLU A 34 -24.00 -5.51 -3.05
CA GLU A 34 -23.05 -6.23 -2.20
C GLU A 34 -22.37 -5.30 -1.20
N TRP A 35 -21.92 -4.13 -1.65
CA TRP A 35 -21.34 -3.09 -0.81
C TRP A 35 -22.28 -2.63 0.32
N VAL A 36 -23.55 -2.40 0.00
CA VAL A 36 -24.58 -2.01 0.97
C VAL A 36 -24.92 -3.16 1.92
N ARG A 37 -24.98 -4.39 1.42
CA ARG A 37 -25.21 -5.60 2.23
C ARG A 37 -24.11 -5.79 3.29
N ASP A 38 -22.88 -5.40 2.97
CA ASP A 38 -21.74 -5.42 3.89
C ASP A 38 -21.79 -4.28 4.93
N GLY A 39 -22.75 -3.36 4.80
CA GLY A 39 -23.07 -2.33 5.79
C GLY A 39 -22.45 -0.97 5.54
N ASN A 40 -22.05 -0.71 4.30
CA ASN A 40 -21.42 0.52 3.88
C ASN A 40 -22.45 1.48 3.23
N SER A 41 -22.22 2.79 3.35
CA SER A 41 -23.02 3.82 2.66
C SER A 41 -22.65 3.89 1.19
N ILE A 42 -23.60 4.25 0.32
CA ILE A 42 -23.30 4.45 -1.11
C ILE A 42 -22.51 5.74 -1.35
N HIS A 43 -22.49 6.64 -0.36
CA HIS A 43 -21.67 7.86 -0.30
C HIS A 43 -20.30 7.66 0.36
N GLU A 44 -19.87 6.42 0.55
CA GLU A 44 -18.55 6.03 1.05
C GLU A 44 -17.83 5.18 -0.01
N ASN A 45 -16.53 4.96 0.17
CA ASN A 45 -15.73 4.07 -0.67
C ASN A 45 -14.62 3.39 0.15
N GLY A 46 -14.10 2.27 -0.36
CA GLY A 46 -13.03 1.51 0.30
C GLY A 46 -11.63 2.11 0.18
N SER A 47 -11.46 3.18 -0.60
CA SER A 47 -10.16 3.69 -1.06
C SER A 47 -9.83 5.07 -0.47
N MET A 48 -10.60 5.54 0.52
CA MET A 48 -10.47 6.85 1.17
C MET A 48 -10.49 8.05 0.20
N VAL A 49 -11.03 7.86 -1.01
CA VAL A 49 -11.06 8.89 -2.05
C VAL A 49 -12.10 9.94 -1.66
N CYS A 50 -11.72 11.22 -1.74
CA CYS A 50 -12.58 12.35 -1.42
C CYS A 50 -12.57 13.37 -2.56
N TYR A 51 -13.70 14.03 -2.80
CA TYR A 51 -13.75 15.24 -3.62
C TYR A 51 -12.98 16.38 -2.94
N GLU A 52 -12.66 17.42 -3.70
CA GLU A 52 -12.15 18.67 -3.15
C GLU A 52 -13.12 19.20 -2.08
N GLY A 53 -12.63 19.31 -0.84
CA GLY A 53 -13.46 19.63 0.33
C GLY A 53 -13.66 18.49 1.32
N GLY A 54 -13.10 17.30 1.07
CA GLY A 54 -13.03 16.20 2.04
C GLY A 54 -14.32 15.38 2.17
N ARG A 55 -15.29 15.58 1.28
CA ARG A 55 -16.45 14.68 1.16
C ARG A 55 -15.99 13.40 0.44
N PRO A 56 -16.26 12.19 0.97
CA PRO A 56 -15.95 10.96 0.26
C PRO A 56 -16.62 10.91 -1.12
N VAL A 57 -15.92 10.33 -2.09
CA VAL A 57 -16.49 9.99 -3.39
C VAL A 57 -17.45 8.82 -3.23
N ASP A 58 -18.56 8.84 -3.97
CA ASP A 58 -19.55 7.76 -3.93
C ASP A 58 -18.93 6.45 -4.44
N PHE A 59 -19.35 5.31 -3.86
CA PHE A 59 -18.79 3.99 -4.16
C PHE A 59 -18.74 3.69 -5.66
N LEU A 60 -19.82 4.03 -6.36
CA LEU A 60 -19.99 3.68 -7.77
C LEU A 60 -18.98 4.38 -8.68
N ASP A 61 -18.62 5.62 -8.37
CA ASP A 61 -17.65 6.38 -9.16
C ASP A 61 -16.26 5.74 -9.03
N VAL A 62 -15.85 5.42 -7.80
CA VAL A 62 -14.60 4.69 -7.54
C VAL A 62 -14.60 3.31 -8.20
N TYR A 63 -15.73 2.59 -8.12
CA TYR A 63 -15.87 1.27 -8.75
C TYR A 63 -15.69 1.35 -10.28
N ARG A 64 -16.26 2.35 -10.93
CA ARG A 64 -16.13 2.57 -12.38
C ARG A 64 -14.68 2.84 -12.77
N GLU A 65 -14.01 3.73 -12.04
CA GLU A 65 -12.59 4.03 -12.27
C GLU A 65 -11.72 2.78 -12.10
N GLU A 66 -11.95 1.99 -11.05
CA GLU A 66 -11.22 0.74 -10.83
C GLU A 66 -11.47 -0.31 -11.92
N VAL A 67 -12.71 -0.43 -12.42
CA VAL A 67 -13.03 -1.34 -13.52
C VAL A 67 -12.32 -0.91 -14.80
N GLU A 68 -12.32 0.38 -15.13
CA GLU A 68 -11.60 0.90 -16.29
C GLU A 68 -10.09 0.72 -16.15
N LEU A 69 -9.53 0.93 -14.96
CA LEU A 69 -8.14 0.64 -14.65
C LEU A 69 -7.83 -0.85 -14.86
N ARG A 70 -8.64 -1.76 -14.31
CA ARG A 70 -8.46 -3.22 -14.49
C ARG A 70 -8.52 -3.63 -15.96
N LYS A 71 -9.46 -3.08 -16.74
CA LYS A 71 -9.54 -3.32 -18.19
C LYS A 71 -8.27 -2.85 -18.90
N LYS A 72 -7.81 -1.64 -18.61
CA LYS A 72 -6.58 -1.07 -19.20
C LYS A 72 -5.34 -1.90 -18.88
N LEU A 73 -5.25 -2.39 -17.64
CA LEU A 73 -4.12 -3.21 -17.17
C LEU A 73 -4.16 -4.67 -17.63
N SER A 74 -5.32 -5.16 -18.11
CA SER A 74 -5.52 -6.56 -18.48
C SER A 74 -4.71 -7.00 -19.71
N SER A 75 -4.43 -6.06 -20.62
CA SER A 75 -3.66 -6.32 -21.84
C SER A 75 -2.16 -6.04 -21.71
N MET A 76 -1.70 -5.56 -20.55
CA MET A 76 -0.31 -5.15 -20.30
C MET A 76 0.52 -6.29 -19.69
N THR A 77 1.82 -6.34 -20.00
CA THR A 77 2.78 -7.17 -19.24
C THR A 77 2.96 -6.62 -17.81
N GLU A 78 3.63 -7.38 -16.95
CA GLU A 78 3.89 -6.93 -15.57
C GLU A 78 4.73 -5.65 -15.54
N GLU A 79 5.76 -5.54 -16.38
CA GLU A 79 6.61 -4.36 -16.47
C GLU A 79 5.89 -3.15 -17.06
N GLU A 80 5.01 -3.36 -18.04
CA GLU A 80 4.14 -2.32 -18.59
C GLU A 80 3.13 -1.84 -17.57
N ARG A 81 2.52 -2.75 -16.80
CA ARG A 81 1.60 -2.43 -15.70
C ARG A 81 2.28 -1.61 -14.62
N LYS A 82 3.48 -2.02 -14.17
CA LYS A 82 4.26 -1.26 -13.18
C LYS A 82 4.58 0.14 -13.70
N ARG A 83 5.09 0.25 -14.94
CA ARG A 83 5.35 1.54 -15.61
C ARG A 83 4.13 2.44 -15.68
N TYR A 84 2.99 1.87 -16.09
CA TYR A 84 1.74 2.58 -16.21
C TYR A 84 1.29 3.14 -14.85
N LEU A 85 1.27 2.30 -13.81
CA LEU A 85 0.85 2.71 -12.47
C LEU A 85 1.77 3.77 -11.88
N TYR A 86 3.09 3.62 -12.01
CA TYR A 86 4.02 4.64 -11.51
C TYR A 86 3.82 5.99 -12.19
N MET A 87 3.62 6.00 -13.52
CA MET A 87 3.31 7.22 -14.26
C MET A 87 1.97 7.84 -13.81
N GLU A 88 0.94 7.03 -13.62
CA GLU A 88 -0.39 7.48 -13.16
C GLU A 88 -0.31 8.13 -11.77
N TYR A 89 0.50 7.57 -10.86
CA TYR A 89 0.70 8.09 -9.50
C TYR A 89 1.79 9.16 -9.39
N GLY A 90 2.41 9.57 -10.50
CA GLY A 90 3.52 10.54 -10.50
C GLY A 90 4.77 10.06 -9.75
N ILE A 91 4.92 8.74 -9.58
CA ILE A 91 6.09 8.12 -8.97
C ILE A 91 7.14 7.95 -10.07
N GLU A 92 8.34 8.47 -9.86
CA GLU A 92 9.47 8.24 -10.76
C GLU A 92 9.78 6.74 -10.82
N ASN A 93 9.48 6.12 -11.96
CA ASN A 93 9.82 4.73 -12.23
C ASN A 93 11.27 4.59 -12.69
N GLU A 94 12.19 5.14 -11.91
CA GLU A 94 13.60 4.79 -12.10
C GLU A 94 13.83 3.45 -11.39
N PRO A 95 14.21 2.38 -12.12
CA PRO A 95 14.72 1.20 -11.44
C PRO A 95 15.88 1.64 -10.55
N PRO A 96 16.00 1.11 -9.31
CA PRO A 96 17.08 1.51 -8.42
C PRO A 96 18.40 1.44 -9.18
N LYS A 97 19.12 2.57 -9.22
CA LYS A 97 20.34 2.72 -10.00
C LYS A 97 21.22 1.49 -9.76
N LYS A 98 21.44 0.68 -10.79
CA LYS A 98 22.35 -0.46 -10.70
C LYS A 98 23.73 0.10 -10.40
N LEU A 99 24.18 -0.10 -9.17
CA LEU A 99 25.51 0.32 -8.73
C LEU A 99 26.57 -0.51 -9.44
N THR A 100 27.68 0.12 -9.81
CA THR A 100 28.85 -0.61 -10.31
C THR A 100 29.48 -1.44 -9.19
N TYR A 101 30.30 -2.42 -9.56
CA TYR A 101 31.08 -3.19 -8.58
C TYR A 101 31.95 -2.27 -7.69
N GLU A 102 32.52 -1.22 -8.27
CA GLU A 102 33.35 -0.23 -7.56
C GLU A 102 32.54 0.58 -6.55
N GLU A 103 31.34 1.06 -6.94
CA GLU A 103 30.42 1.77 -6.04
C GLU A 103 29.95 0.86 -4.89
N LEU A 104 29.66 -0.42 -5.17
CA LEU A 104 29.31 -1.41 -4.15
C LEU A 104 30.49 -1.70 -3.20
N GLN A 105 31.69 -1.83 -3.75
CA GLN A 105 32.90 -2.06 -2.97
C GLN A 105 33.19 -0.86 -2.05
N GLU A 106 32.99 0.36 -2.53
CA GLU A 106 33.12 1.56 -1.70
C GLU A 106 32.08 1.62 -0.57
N ARG A 107 30.81 1.33 -0.87
CA ARG A 107 29.76 1.25 0.16
C ARG A 107 30.06 0.18 1.21
N SER A 108 30.49 -1.01 0.78
CA SER A 108 30.90 -2.09 1.68
C SER A 108 32.06 -1.66 2.59
N ARG A 109 33.10 -1.01 2.03
CA ARG A 109 34.21 -0.47 2.82
C ARG A 109 33.75 0.56 3.84
N ARG A 110 32.81 1.44 3.47
CA ARG A 110 32.26 2.44 4.37
C ARG A 110 31.47 1.79 5.51
N LEU A 111 30.60 0.84 5.20
CA LEU A 111 29.82 0.09 6.20
C LEU A 111 30.74 -0.64 7.18
N TYR A 112 31.75 -1.35 6.67
CA TYR A 112 32.74 -2.03 7.52
C TYR A 112 33.43 -1.05 8.48
N ARG A 113 33.89 0.11 7.99
CA ARG A 113 34.50 1.14 8.86
C ARG A 113 33.54 1.63 9.93
N THR A 114 32.28 1.88 9.58
CA THR A 114 31.25 2.31 10.54
C THR A 114 31.01 1.24 11.61
N CYS A 115 30.90 -0.04 11.22
CA CYS A 115 30.75 -1.14 12.18
C CYS A 115 31.94 -1.22 13.14
N MET A 116 33.16 -1.05 12.63
CA MET A 116 34.37 -1.04 13.46
C MET A 116 34.38 0.11 14.48
N LEU A 117 33.91 1.30 14.09
CA LEU A 117 33.82 2.45 14.99
C LEU A 117 32.78 2.21 16.09
N TYR A 118 31.62 1.66 15.75
CA TYR A 118 30.62 1.30 16.77
C TYR A 118 31.11 0.20 17.71
N TRP A 119 31.80 -0.79 17.17
CA TRP A 119 32.45 -1.82 17.99
C TRP A 119 33.45 -1.21 18.99
N GLU A 120 34.26 -0.25 18.55
CA GLU A 120 35.20 0.45 19.44
C GLU A 120 34.47 1.22 20.55
N VAL A 121 33.35 1.88 20.24
CA VAL A 121 32.52 2.55 21.25
C VAL A 121 31.98 1.54 22.27
N LEU A 122 31.45 0.41 21.82
CA LEU A 122 30.94 -0.65 22.71
C LEU A 122 32.05 -1.19 23.61
N ALA A 123 33.22 -1.50 23.05
CA ALA A 123 34.37 -1.98 23.79
C ALA A 123 34.85 -0.98 24.86
N ARG A 124 34.92 0.32 24.52
CA ARG A 124 35.31 1.38 25.48
C ARG A 124 34.33 1.55 26.63
N ASN A 125 33.07 1.17 26.44
CA ASN A 125 32.04 1.21 27.48
C ASN A 125 31.88 -0.13 28.22
N GLY A 126 32.75 -1.12 27.96
CA GLY A 126 32.68 -2.44 28.59
C GLY A 126 31.51 -3.31 28.11
N LEU A 127 30.89 -2.96 26.99
CA LEU A 127 29.72 -3.65 26.42
C LEU A 127 30.10 -4.69 25.35
N GLY A 128 31.39 -5.02 25.20
CA GLY A 128 31.85 -5.93 24.15
C GLY A 128 31.27 -7.35 24.28
N GLU A 129 31.25 -7.91 25.49
CA GLU A 129 30.71 -9.25 25.72
C GLU A 129 29.19 -9.33 25.50
N GLU A 130 28.46 -8.31 25.96
CA GLU A 130 27.01 -8.19 25.75
C GLU A 130 26.68 -8.04 24.26
N ALA A 131 27.47 -7.23 23.53
CA ALA A 131 27.32 -7.08 22.09
C ALA A 131 27.62 -8.39 21.32
N ASP A 132 28.64 -9.15 21.73
CA ASP A 132 28.96 -10.46 21.15
C ASP A 132 27.86 -11.49 21.43
N GLU A 133 27.31 -11.50 22.64
CA GLU A 133 26.18 -12.36 23.00
C GLU A 133 24.93 -11.98 22.18
N HIS A 134 24.64 -10.70 22.06
CA HIS A 134 23.54 -10.19 21.25
C HIS A 134 23.71 -10.59 19.78
N LEU A 135 24.88 -10.37 19.18
CA LEU A 135 25.17 -10.78 17.81
C LEU A 135 24.98 -12.29 17.63
N ARG A 136 25.48 -13.12 18.55
CA ARG A 136 25.34 -14.58 18.47
C ARG A 136 23.89 -15.04 18.52
N LEU A 137 23.08 -14.41 19.36
CA LEU A 137 21.66 -14.75 19.52
C LEU A 137 20.82 -14.37 18.28
N HIS A 138 21.19 -13.30 17.59
CA HIS A 138 20.38 -12.72 16.51
C HIS A 138 21.04 -12.84 15.12
N ILE A 139 22.16 -13.58 14.98
CA ILE A 139 22.91 -13.70 13.70
C ILE A 139 22.09 -14.30 12.55
N GLY A 140 21.05 -15.08 12.87
CA GLY A 140 20.15 -15.71 11.91
C GLY A 140 18.81 -14.99 11.74
N GLU A 141 18.60 -13.88 12.43
CA GLU A 141 17.40 -13.06 12.26
C GLU A 141 17.51 -12.22 10.99
N GLU A 142 16.38 -12.02 10.33
CA GLU A 142 16.30 -11.16 9.15
C GLU A 142 16.62 -9.74 9.59
N MET A 143 17.69 -9.16 9.05
CA MET A 143 18.11 -7.83 9.44
C MET A 143 16.99 -6.83 9.06
N PRO A 144 16.65 -5.85 9.92
CA PRO A 144 15.57 -4.89 9.65
C PRO A 144 15.81 -3.99 8.42
N PHE A 145 16.97 -4.11 7.78
CA PHE A 145 17.36 -3.39 6.57
C PHE A 145 17.34 -4.25 5.30
N GLU A 146 17.02 -5.54 5.40
CA GLU A 146 16.96 -6.46 4.27
C GLU A 146 15.57 -6.57 3.64
N ASP A 147 14.52 -6.03 4.28
CA ASP A 147 13.19 -5.96 3.69
C ASP A 147 13.07 -4.75 2.74
N PRO A 148 12.96 -4.98 1.40
CA PRO A 148 12.76 -3.90 0.44
C PRO A 148 11.42 -3.17 0.62
N ALA A 149 10.46 -3.73 1.35
CA ALA A 149 9.18 -3.10 1.67
C ALA A 149 9.26 -2.10 2.84
N SER A 150 10.44 -1.97 3.46
CA SER A 150 10.69 -0.98 4.52
C SER A 150 11.08 0.42 3.99
N TRP A 151 10.99 0.65 2.67
CA TRP A 151 11.26 1.93 1.99
C TRP A 151 10.12 2.36 1.07
#